data_AF-A0A839H901-F1
#
_entry.id   AF-A0A839H901-F1
#
_cell.length_a   1.000
_cell.length_b   1.000
_cell.length_c   1.000
_cell.angle_alpha   90.00
_cell.angle_beta   90.00
_cell.angle_gamma   90.00
#
_symmetry.space_group_name_H-M   'P 1'
#
loop_
_entity.id
_entity.type
_entity.pdbx_description
1 polymer ?
#
loop_
_entity_poly.entity_id
_entity_poly.type
_entity_poly.pdbx_seq_one_letter_code
_entity_poly.pdbx_strand_id
1 'polypeptide(L)' 'MKAKIQNIGLAAYAKLRGHRLIEVLEHGFVFDMPDDYCQQAMDIEYANSESCRHDTEVCNLRDIQRTVRSCR' A
#
# COMPACT_ATOMS: atom_id res chain seq x y z
N MET A 1 5.48 -17.51 6.04
CA MET A 1 6.45 -17.23 4.96
C MET A 1 6.82 -15.75 4.83
N LYS A 2 7.90 -15.39 4.11
CA LYS A 2 8.25 -13.98 3.82
C LYS A 2 7.73 -13.55 2.44
N ALA A 3 7.11 -12.37 2.36
CA ALA A 3 6.62 -11.80 1.10
C ALA A 3 7.15 -10.38 0.88
N LYS A 4 7.55 -10.06 -0.35
CA LYS A 4 7.99 -8.72 -0.75
C LYS A 4 6.84 -7.97 -1.42
N ILE A 5 6.44 -6.85 -0.85
CA ILE A 5 5.41 -5.93 -1.37
C ILE A 5 6.08 -4.63 -1.81
N GLN A 6 5.88 -4.22 -3.07
CA GLN A 6 6.50 -2.99 -3.61
C GLN A 6 5.60 -1.76 -3.51
N ASN A 7 4.28 -1.96 -3.60
CA ASN A 7 3.31 -0.87 -3.52
C ASN A 7 3.15 -0.41 -2.06
N ILE A 8 3.34 0.88 -1.79
CA ILE A 8 3.27 1.43 -0.44
C ILE A 8 1.86 1.38 0.16
N GLY A 9 0.81 1.60 -0.64
CA GLY A 9 -0.58 1.49 -0.20
C GLY A 9 -0.93 0.06 0.18
N LEU A 10 -0.46 -0.92 -0.61
CA LEU A 10 -0.64 -2.33 -0.28
C LEU A 10 0.16 -2.75 0.97
N ALA A 11 1.38 -2.23 1.15
CA ALA A 11 2.16 -2.47 2.35
C ALA A 11 1.48 -1.88 3.60
N ALA A 12 0.89 -0.68 3.49
CA ALA A 12 0.08 -0.09 4.54
C ALA A 12 -1.15 -0.94 4.85
N TYR A 13 -1.85 -1.42 3.82
CA TYR A 13 -2.98 -2.33 3.96
C TYR A 13 -2.60 -3.62 4.69
N ALA A 14 -1.49 -4.26 4.31
CA ALA A 14 -0.98 -5.44 5.00
C ALA A 14 -0.69 -5.16 6.49
N LYS A 15 -0.12 -3.99 6.80
CA LYS A 15 0.14 -3.58 8.18
C LYS A 15 -1.15 -3.35 8.98
N LEU A 16 -2.17 -2.75 8.39
CA LEU A 16 -3.50 -2.55 9.01
C LEU A 16 -4.21 -3.88 9.30
N ARG A 17 -3.98 -4.89 8.47
CA ARG A 17 -4.46 -6.27 8.66
C ARG A 17 -3.67 -7.04 9.72
N GLY A 18 -2.67 -6.42 10.34
CA GLY A 18 -1.88 -7.01 11.42
C GLY A 18 -0.66 -7.79 10.97
N HIS A 19 -0.32 -7.80 9.67
CA HIS A 19 0.88 -8.49 9.20
C HIS A 19 2.15 -7.77 9.68
N ARG A 20 3.14 -8.55 10.11
CA ARG A 20 4.37 -8.01 10.68
C ARG A 20 5.34 -7.62 9.57
N LEU A 21 5.62 -6.33 9.45
CA LEU A 21 6.77 -5.84 8.67
C LEU A 21 8.07 -6.34 9.29
N ILE A 22 8.90 -7.02 8.50
CA ILE A 22 10.21 -7.54 8.88
C ILE A 22 11.31 -6.56 8.47
N GLU A 23 11.25 -6.02 7.26
CA GLU A 23 12.34 -5.24 6.66
C GLU A 23 11.80 -4.22 5.66
N VAL A 24 12.48 -3.07 5.57
CA VAL A 24 12.24 -2.04 4.54
C VAL A 24 13.43 -2.05 3.58
N LEU A 25 13.14 -2.18 2.29
CA LEU A 25 14.11 -2.17 1.21
C LEU A 25 14.00 -0.88 0.42
N GLU A 26 15.02 -0.54 -0.37
CA GLU A 26 15.01 0.63 -1.27
C GLU A 26 13.77 0.65 -2.20
N HIS A 27 13.35 -0.53 -2.66
CA HIS A 27 12.18 -0.71 -3.53
C HIS A 27 11.25 -1.81 -3.02
N GLY A 28 10.78 -1.64 -1.78
CA GLY A 28 9.66 -2.42 -1.23
C GLY A 28 9.78 -2.75 0.25
N PHE A 29 8.88 -3.60 0.71
CA PHE A 29 8.67 -3.94 2.10
C PHE A 29 8.56 -5.47 2.23
N VAL A 30 9.24 -6.05 3.20
CA VAL A 30 9.19 -7.50 3.44
C VAL A 30 8.32 -7.76 4.66
N PHE A 31 7.26 -8.53 4.49
CA PHE A 31 6.33 -8.91 5.55
C PHE A 31 6.43 -10.39 5.91
N ASP A 32 6.15 -10.69 7.17
CA ASP A 32 5.84 -12.03 7.64
C ASP A 32 4.36 -12.31 7.36
N MET A 33 4.12 -13.23 6.44
CA MET A 33 2.79 -13.57 5.94
C MET A 33 2.45 -15.03 6.29
N PRO A 34 1.16 -15.36 6.41
CA PRO A 34 0.70 -16.75 6.50
C PRO A 34 1.23 -17.62 5.36
N ASP A 35 1.36 -18.93 5.59
CA ASP A 35 1.91 -19.84 4.57
C ASP A 35 0.98 -20.06 3.36
N ASP A 36 -0.31 -19.75 3.50
CA ASP A 36 -1.30 -19.74 2.42
C ASP A 36 -1.41 -18.37 1.71
N TYR A 37 -0.47 -17.46 1.98
CA TYR A 37 -0.46 -16.13 1.39
C TYR A 37 -0.40 -16.17 -0.14
N CYS A 38 -1.36 -15.48 -0.77
CA CYS A 38 -1.40 -15.24 -2.20
C CYS A 38 -1.41 -13.72 -2.47
N GLN A 39 -0.35 -13.23 -3.13
CA GLN A 39 -0.21 -11.82 -3.50
C GLN A 39 -1.41 -11.33 -4.32
N GLN A 40 -1.84 -12.10 -5.32
CA GLN A 40 -2.91 -11.72 -6.22
C GLN A 40 -4.26 -11.59 -5.50
N ALA A 41 -4.52 -12.44 -4.51
CA ALA A 41 -5.72 -12.33 -3.68
C ALA A 41 -5.67 -11.04 -2.83
N MET A 42 -4.51 -10.74 -2.22
CA MET A 42 -4.33 -9.53 -1.43
C MET A 42 -4.43 -8.26 -2.27
N ASP A 43 -3.94 -8.27 -3.51
CA ASP A 43 -4.09 -7.16 -4.45
C ASP A 43 -5.56 -6.87 -4.75
N ILE A 44 -6.36 -7.92 -4.99
CA ILE A 44 -7.80 -7.81 -5.23
C ILE A 44 -8.53 -7.30 -3.98
N GLU A 45 -8.19 -7.81 -2.80
CA GLU A 45 -8.76 -7.34 -1.54
C GLU A 45 -8.46 -5.86 -1.32
N TYR A 46 -7.20 -5.45 -1.51
CA TYR A 46 -6.79 -4.06 -1.37
C TYR A 46 -7.53 -3.16 -2.37
N ALA A 47 -7.56 -3.54 -3.65
CA ALA A 47 -8.22 -2.77 -4.70
C ALA A 47 -9.72 -2.51 -4.40
N ASN A 48 -10.38 -3.46 -3.74
CA ASN A 48 -11.79 -3.34 -3.35
C ASN A 48 -12.01 -2.75 -1.95
N SER A 49 -10.95 -2.41 -1.21
CA SER A 49 -11.03 -1.89 0.14
C SER A 49 -11.21 -0.37 0.19
N GLU A 50 -11.82 0.12 1.27
CA GLU A 50 -11.85 1.55 1.59
C GLU A 50 -10.45 2.15 1.77
N SER A 51 -9.43 1.32 2.06
CA SER A 51 -8.04 1.79 2.15
C SER A 51 -7.50 2.25 0.80
N CYS A 52 -7.81 1.52 -0.29
CA CYS A 52 -7.42 1.92 -1.65
C CYS A 52 -8.17 3.17 -2.10
N ARG A 53 -9.48 3.27 -1.78
CA ARG A 53 -10.26 4.48 -2.06
C ARG A 53 -9.65 5.69 -1.33
N HIS A 54 -9.31 5.54 -0.05
CA HIS A 54 -8.69 6.60 0.73
C HIS A 54 -7.31 7.02 0.17
N ASP A 55 -6.44 6.06 -0.14
CA ASP A 55 -5.13 6.33 -0.74
C ASP A 55 -5.23 7.09 -2.07
N THR A 56 -6.23 6.72 -2.88
CA THR A 56 -6.55 7.39 -4.15
C THR A 56 -6.98 8.84 -3.92
N GLU A 57 -7.92 9.09 -3.01
CA GLU A 57 -8.40 10.45 -2.71
C GLU A 57 -7.29 11.33 -2.11
N VAL A 58 -6.44 10.78 -1.24
CA VAL A 58 -5.28 11.51 -0.70
C VAL A 58 -4.31 11.91 -1.82
N CYS A 59 -4.02 11.00 -2.77
CA CYS A 59 -3.17 11.29 -3.91
C CYS A 59 -3.78 12.39 -4.79
N ASN A 60 -5.08 12.31 -5.10
CA ASN A 60 -5.80 13.31 -5.89
C ASN A 60 -5.71 14.71 -5.26
N LEU A 61 -5.98 14.80 -3.95
CA LEU A 61 -5.91 16.08 -3.22
C LEU A 61 -4.49 16.66 -3.20
N ARG A 62 -3.46 15.81 -3.03
CA ARG A 62 -2.06 16.23 -3.09
C ARG A 62 -1.70 16.80 -4.45
N ASP A 63 -2.16 16.16 -5.52
CA ASP A 63 -1.85 16.61 -6.89
C ASP A 63 -2.57 17.93 -7.21
N ILE A 64 -3.83 18.11 -6.78
CA ILE A 64 -4.52 19.41 -6.84
C ILE A 64 -3.71 20.49 -6.09
N GLN A 65 -3.25 20.19 -4.88
CA GLN A 65 -2.45 21.13 -4.09
C GLN A 65 -1.14 21.53 -4.79
N ARG A 66 -0.49 20.58 -5.47
CA ARG A 66 0.72 20.83 -6.26
C ARG A 66 0.43 21.76 -7.43
N THR A 67 -0.64 21.51 -8.20
CA THR A 67 -1.04 22.36 -9.32
C THR A 67 -1.30 23.80 -8.88
N VAL A 68 -2.02 24.00 -7.78
CA VAL A 68 -2.29 25.34 -7.24
C VAL A 68 -0.99 26.07 -6.84
N ARG A 69 0.02 25.35 -6.32
CA ARG A 69 1.31 25.94 -5.95
C ARG A 69 2.18 26.29 -7.15
N SER A 70 2.12 25.51 -8.23
CA SER A 70 2.89 25.79 -9.46
C SER A 70 2.33 26.93 -10.31
N CYS A 71 1.08 27.34 -10.08
CA CYS A 71 0.45 28.47 -10.76
C CYS A 71 0.62 29.82 -10.04
N ARG A 72 1.40 29.86 -8.94
CA ARG A 72 1.80 31.08 -8.24
C ARG A 72 3.28 31.34 -8.47
#